data_AF-A0A962CHS7-F1
#
_entry.id   AF-A0A962CHS7-F1
#
_cell.length_a   1.000
_cell.length_b   1.000
_cell.length_c   1.000
_cell.angle_alpha   90.00
_cell.angle_beta   90.00
_cell.angle_gamma   90.00
#
_symmetry.space_group_name_H-M   'P 1'
#
loop_
_entity.id
_entity.type
_entity.pdbx_description
1 polymer ?
#
loop_
_entity_poly.entity_id
_entity_poly.type
_entity_poly.pdbx_seq_one_letter_code
_entity_poly.pdbx_strand_id
1 'polypeptide(L)'
;MQNARRRSLLRVFALLAFLAMLACVPLAEKLDLEKEFALAVVCAGTLVLLFATARTSFALLLVAVLVGTLATASMFKLEFLLTPVLAPDLEYYINTQSLEWLGRYPVLLAFVVVTLLLVPLLLIPAWRWDPVPPAWQLRHGRARLIRAVGVLGAVAVLSACLSPRGPFSGAFNKPMWATITDRSYLTAFLASFSDTEVRIPATPPKVDTTISWKLDAPLKAPQHRPDVVAILEESTFDPRMLDVCTIPQCKLSMFTPDARTRA
;
A
#
# COMPACT_ATOMS: atom_id res chain seq x y z
N MET A 1 -39.05 -12.73 -16.60
CA MET A 1 -37.85 -12.95 -17.47
C MET A 1 -36.77 -11.87 -17.32
N GLN A 2 -37.09 -10.57 -17.22
CA GLN A 2 -36.08 -9.49 -17.12
C GLN A 2 -35.11 -9.61 -15.92
N ASN A 3 -35.58 -10.04 -14.74
CA ASN A 3 -34.72 -10.19 -13.56
C ASN A 3 -33.69 -11.34 -13.67
N ALA A 4 -34.03 -12.43 -14.38
CA ALA A 4 -33.09 -13.54 -14.59
C ALA A 4 -31.95 -13.14 -15.53
N ARG A 5 -32.27 -12.40 -16.60
CA ARG A 5 -31.27 -11.87 -17.55
C ARG A 5 -30.32 -10.87 -16.87
N ARG A 6 -30.85 -9.94 -16.06
CA ARG A 6 -30.03 -8.98 -15.29
C ARG A 6 -29.08 -9.68 -14.32
N ARG A 7 -29.54 -10.71 -13.61
CA ARG A 7 -28.70 -11.51 -12.70
C ARG A 7 -27.59 -12.27 -13.44
N SER A 8 -27.91 -12.86 -14.59
CA SER A 8 -26.92 -13.54 -15.41
C SER A 8 -25.84 -12.57 -15.91
N LEU A 9 -26.25 -11.41 -16.44
CA LEU A 9 -25.33 -10.35 -16.88
C LEU A 9 -24.43 -9.86 -15.74
N LEU A 10 -25.00 -9.61 -14.55
CA LEU A 10 -24.23 -9.21 -13.38
C LEU A 10 -23.18 -10.26 -12.99
N ARG A 11 -23.52 -11.54 -13.02
CA ARG A 11 -22.59 -12.64 -12.70
C ARG A 11 -21.45 -12.73 -13.71
N VAL A 12 -21.79 -12.65 -15.00
CA VAL A 12 -20.78 -12.65 -16.07
C VAL A 12 -19.87 -11.44 -15.93
N PHE A 13 -20.43 -10.25 -15.70
CA PHE A 13 -19.66 -9.04 -15.47
C PHE A 13 -18.75 -9.15 -14.25
N ALA A 14 -19.27 -9.62 -13.10
CA ALA A 14 -18.49 -9.82 -11.89
C ALA A 14 -17.34 -10.82 -12.09
N LEU A 15 -17.60 -11.92 -12.80
CA LEU A 15 -16.59 -12.92 -13.14
C LEU A 15 -15.51 -12.31 -14.04
N LEU A 16 -15.90 -11.60 -15.11
CA LEU A 16 -14.96 -10.95 -16.02
C LEU A 16 -14.11 -9.89 -15.31
N ALA A 17 -14.72 -9.06 -14.48
CA ALA A 17 -14.02 -8.04 -13.69
C ALA A 17 -13.00 -8.69 -12.73
N PHE A 18 -13.39 -9.77 -12.06
CA PHE A 18 -12.50 -10.50 -11.16
C PHE A 18 -11.34 -11.19 -11.91
N LEU A 19 -11.62 -11.84 -13.04
CA LEU A 19 -10.57 -12.46 -13.88
C LEU A 19 -9.62 -11.42 -14.46
N ALA A 20 -10.14 -10.28 -14.92
CA ALA A 20 -9.32 -9.17 -15.39
C ALA A 20 -8.42 -8.62 -14.26
N MET A 21 -8.97 -8.47 -13.04
CA MET A 21 -8.17 -8.07 -11.87
C MET A 21 -7.08 -9.10 -11.55
N LEU A 22 -7.39 -10.40 -11.56
CA LEU A 22 -6.39 -11.45 -11.34
C LEU A 22 -5.25 -11.40 -12.36
N ALA A 23 -5.58 -11.22 -13.64
CA ALA A 23 -4.60 -11.15 -14.72
C ALA A 23 -3.73 -9.90 -14.65
N CYS A 24 -4.32 -8.74 -14.34
CA CYS A 24 -3.63 -7.45 -14.36
C CYS A 24 -2.91 -7.11 -13.04
N VAL A 25 -3.25 -7.78 -11.94
CA VAL A 25 -2.69 -7.47 -10.61
C VAL A 25 -1.94 -8.67 -10.02
N PRO A 26 -2.53 -9.67 -9.33
CA PRO A 26 -1.77 -10.80 -8.77
C PRO A 26 -0.84 -11.52 -9.75
N LEU A 27 -1.30 -11.81 -10.96
CA LEU A 27 -0.48 -12.54 -11.95
C LEU A 27 0.56 -11.64 -12.64
N ALA A 28 0.42 -10.33 -12.50
CA ALA A 28 1.34 -9.33 -13.03
C ALA A 28 2.43 -8.91 -12.03
N GLU A 29 2.38 -9.41 -10.79
CA GLU A 29 3.47 -9.23 -9.80
C GLU A 29 4.80 -9.73 -10.36
N LYS A 30 5.92 -9.12 -9.93
CA LYS A 30 7.22 -9.31 -10.57
C LYS A 30 7.80 -10.72 -10.37
N LEU A 31 7.87 -11.17 -9.11
CA LEU A 31 8.45 -12.46 -8.75
C LEU A 31 7.37 -13.54 -8.65
N ASP A 32 7.71 -14.80 -8.93
CA ASP A 32 6.75 -15.91 -8.86
C ASP A 32 6.22 -16.12 -7.44
N LEU A 33 7.08 -15.98 -6.42
CA LEU A 33 6.66 -16.01 -5.01
C LEU A 33 5.64 -14.90 -4.68
N GLU A 34 5.81 -13.71 -5.26
CA GLU A 34 4.90 -12.57 -5.07
C GLU A 34 3.56 -12.83 -5.77
N LYS A 35 3.57 -13.45 -6.97
CA LYS A 35 2.34 -13.88 -7.66
C LYS A 35 1.56 -14.90 -6.83
N GLU A 36 2.26 -15.91 -6.31
CA GLU A 36 1.65 -16.95 -5.46
C GLU A 36 1.08 -16.35 -4.18
N PHE A 37 1.82 -15.46 -3.51
CA PHE A 37 1.37 -14.74 -2.33
C PHE A 37 0.13 -13.88 -2.62
N ALA A 38 0.20 -13.02 -3.64
CA ALA A 38 -0.88 -12.14 -4.05
C ALA A 38 -2.15 -12.94 -4.40
N LEU A 39 -2.00 -14.03 -5.16
CA LEU A 39 -3.10 -14.92 -5.52
C LEU A 39 -3.70 -15.58 -4.27
N ALA A 40 -2.86 -16.07 -3.36
CA ALA A 40 -3.32 -16.70 -2.12
C ALA A 40 -4.13 -15.73 -1.25
N VAL A 41 -3.64 -14.49 -1.07
CA VAL A 41 -4.34 -13.44 -0.33
C VAL A 41 -5.67 -13.09 -1.00
N VAL A 42 -5.69 -12.88 -2.32
CA VAL A 42 -6.92 -12.54 -3.06
C VAL A 42 -7.94 -13.68 -2.99
N CYS A 43 -7.51 -14.93 -3.19
CA CYS A 43 -8.38 -16.11 -3.08
C CYS A 43 -8.91 -16.28 -1.65
N ALA A 44 -8.07 -16.19 -0.63
CA ALA A 44 -8.48 -16.32 0.76
C ALA A 44 -9.44 -15.20 1.17
N GLY A 45 -9.15 -13.94 0.82
CA GLY A 45 -10.05 -12.81 1.06
C GLY A 45 -11.39 -12.94 0.32
N THR A 46 -11.38 -13.47 -0.91
CA THR A 46 -12.59 -13.79 -1.66
C THR A 46 -13.41 -14.87 -0.95
N LEU A 47 -12.78 -15.93 -0.46
CA LEU A 47 -13.45 -16.98 0.32
C LEU A 47 -14.07 -16.42 1.60
N VAL A 48 -13.36 -15.58 2.35
CA VAL A 48 -13.90 -14.89 3.54
C VAL A 48 -15.20 -14.16 3.17
N LEU A 49 -15.20 -13.36 2.11
CA LEU A 49 -16.37 -12.61 1.67
C LEU A 49 -17.50 -13.51 1.14
N LEU A 50 -17.17 -14.59 0.43
CA LEU A 50 -18.14 -15.57 -0.05
C LEU A 50 -18.86 -16.27 1.11
N PHE A 51 -18.14 -16.75 2.13
CA PHE A 51 -18.76 -17.35 3.31
C PHE A 51 -19.50 -16.33 4.18
N ALA A 52 -18.96 -15.12 4.31
CA ALA A 52 -19.55 -14.05 5.10
C ALA A 52 -20.85 -13.50 4.49
N THR A 53 -20.94 -13.41 3.17
CA THR A 53 -22.11 -12.80 2.47
C THR A 53 -23.03 -13.81 1.79
N ALA A 54 -22.50 -14.97 1.38
CA ALA A 54 -23.14 -15.95 0.52
C ALA A 54 -23.66 -15.37 -0.82
N ARG A 55 -23.01 -14.29 -1.31
CA ARG A 55 -23.33 -13.59 -2.56
C ARG A 55 -22.09 -13.56 -3.46
N THR A 56 -22.13 -14.31 -4.55
CA THR A 56 -20.96 -14.52 -5.41
C THR A 56 -20.58 -13.26 -6.18
N SER A 57 -21.55 -12.62 -6.83
CA SER A 57 -21.30 -11.45 -7.67
C SER A 57 -20.81 -10.27 -6.84
N PHE A 58 -21.39 -10.11 -5.65
CA PHE A 58 -20.98 -9.09 -4.70
C PHE A 58 -19.55 -9.30 -4.20
N ALA A 59 -19.21 -10.51 -3.75
CA ALA A 59 -17.87 -10.81 -3.24
C ALA A 59 -16.80 -10.61 -4.32
N LEU A 60 -17.03 -11.12 -5.54
CA LEU A 60 -16.10 -10.97 -6.66
C LEU A 60 -15.89 -9.50 -7.04
N LEU A 61 -16.96 -8.72 -7.15
CA LEU A 61 -16.86 -7.29 -7.47
C LEU A 61 -16.19 -6.50 -6.37
N LEU A 62 -16.51 -6.77 -5.10
CA LEU A 62 -15.90 -6.07 -3.97
C LEU A 62 -14.38 -6.29 -3.94
N VAL A 63 -13.93 -7.54 -4.09
CA VAL A 63 -12.49 -7.84 -4.14
C VAL A 63 -11.84 -7.20 -5.36
N ALA A 64 -12.45 -7.32 -6.55
CA ALA A 64 -11.93 -6.73 -7.78
C ALA A 64 -11.78 -5.21 -7.67
N VAL A 65 -12.75 -4.52 -7.07
CA VAL A 65 -12.71 -3.09 -6.82
C VAL A 65 -11.61 -2.75 -5.82
N LEU A 66 -11.54 -3.41 -4.66
CA LEU A 66 -10.53 -3.09 -3.64
C LEU A 66 -9.11 -3.30 -4.17
N VAL A 67 -8.82 -4.47 -4.74
CA VAL A 67 -7.50 -4.79 -5.28
C VAL A 67 -7.18 -3.91 -6.48
N GLY A 68 -8.14 -3.69 -7.39
CA GLY A 68 -7.95 -2.83 -8.56
C GLY A 68 -7.70 -1.37 -8.20
N THR A 69 -8.38 -0.84 -7.17
CA THR A 69 -8.14 0.53 -6.68
C THR A 69 -6.76 0.67 -6.06
N LEU A 70 -6.35 -0.28 -5.21
CA LEU A 70 -5.02 -0.29 -4.61
C LEU A 70 -3.92 -0.38 -5.67
N ALA A 71 -4.06 -1.28 -6.64
CA ALA A 71 -3.10 -1.46 -7.72
C ALA A 71 -3.01 -0.21 -8.61
N THR A 72 -4.15 0.36 -9.00
CA THR A 72 -4.19 1.61 -9.79
C THR A 72 -3.53 2.75 -9.03
N ALA A 73 -3.82 2.92 -7.74
CA ALA A 73 -3.19 3.94 -6.90
C ALA A 73 -1.67 3.71 -6.81
N SER A 74 -1.24 2.46 -6.63
CA SER A 74 0.18 2.08 -6.60
C SER A 74 0.89 2.34 -7.92
N MET A 75 0.26 2.06 -9.06
CA MET A 75 0.79 2.34 -10.39
C MET A 75 0.99 3.84 -10.61
N PHE A 76 -0.03 4.66 -10.28
CA PHE A 76 0.10 6.10 -10.38
C PHE A 76 1.19 6.64 -9.47
N LYS A 77 1.24 6.18 -8.22
CA LYS A 77 2.28 6.61 -7.28
C LYS A 77 3.68 6.20 -7.77
N LEU A 78 3.83 4.99 -8.30
CA LEU A 78 5.11 4.52 -8.85
C LEU A 78 5.53 5.37 -10.07
N GLU A 79 4.61 5.72 -10.95
CA GLU A 79 4.91 6.53 -12.14
C GLU A 79 5.37 7.96 -11.76
N PHE A 80 4.75 8.58 -10.75
CA PHE A 80 5.02 9.97 -10.39
C PHE A 80 6.05 10.16 -9.27
N LEU A 81 6.14 9.22 -8.33
CA LEU A 81 6.98 9.31 -7.13
C LEU A 81 8.00 8.18 -7.04
N LEU A 82 8.13 7.35 -8.09
CA LEU A 82 9.08 6.23 -8.19
C LEU A 82 8.94 5.20 -7.05
N THR A 83 7.84 5.24 -6.31
CA THR A 83 7.53 4.32 -5.21
C THR A 83 6.07 3.88 -5.25
N PRO A 84 5.74 2.59 -5.04
CA PRO A 84 4.35 2.14 -4.98
C PRO A 84 3.68 2.64 -3.70
N VAL A 85 2.37 2.45 -3.60
CA VAL A 85 1.65 2.73 -2.35
C VAL A 85 2.06 1.70 -1.31
N LEU A 86 2.44 2.18 -0.13
CA LEU A 86 2.83 1.41 1.03
C LEU A 86 1.85 1.70 2.18
N ALA A 87 1.82 0.82 3.17
CA ALA A 87 0.95 0.94 4.34
C ALA A 87 1.10 2.27 5.09
N PRO A 88 2.33 2.82 5.31
CA PRO A 88 2.48 4.13 5.97
C PRO A 88 1.84 5.29 5.20
N ASP A 89 1.63 5.16 3.89
CA ASP A 89 1.02 6.24 3.10
C ASP A 89 -0.44 6.51 3.52
N LEU A 90 -1.11 5.53 4.14
CA LEU A 90 -2.49 5.71 4.62
C LEU A 90 -2.59 6.81 5.67
N GLU A 91 -1.54 7.02 6.47
CA GLU A 91 -1.49 8.12 7.45
C GLU A 91 -1.53 9.48 6.75
N TYR A 92 -0.83 9.61 5.62
CA TYR A 92 -0.80 10.84 4.83
C TYR A 92 -2.07 11.06 3.99
N TYR A 93 -2.75 9.98 3.59
CA TYR A 93 -3.97 10.08 2.77
C TYR A 93 -5.22 10.44 3.59
N ILE A 94 -5.26 10.15 4.88
CA ILE A 94 -6.45 10.35 5.73
C ILE A 94 -6.20 11.52 6.69
N ASN A 95 -6.07 12.73 6.15
CA ASN A 95 -5.97 13.95 6.96
C ASN A 95 -6.78 15.13 6.34
N THR A 96 -7.11 16.13 7.15
CA THR A 96 -7.81 17.35 6.71
C THR A 96 -7.02 18.12 5.67
N GLN A 97 -5.68 18.10 5.76
CA GLN A 97 -4.79 18.68 4.76
C GLN A 97 -5.04 18.05 3.38
N SER A 98 -5.29 16.75 3.30
CA SER A 98 -5.52 16.02 2.04
C SER A 98 -6.75 16.54 1.28
N LEU A 99 -7.78 17.03 1.99
CA LEU A 99 -8.93 17.70 1.35
C LEU A 99 -8.56 19.05 0.73
N GLU A 100 -7.69 19.82 1.38
CA GLU A 100 -7.24 21.12 0.85
C GLU A 100 -6.43 20.94 -0.44
N TRP A 101 -5.53 19.95 -0.48
CA TRP A 101 -4.78 19.63 -1.70
C TRP A 101 -5.71 19.12 -2.80
N LEU A 102 -6.66 18.22 -2.48
CA LEU A 102 -7.60 17.67 -3.46
C LEU A 102 -8.44 18.76 -4.14
N GLY A 103 -8.84 19.80 -3.39
CA GLY A 103 -9.57 20.96 -3.94
C GLY A 103 -8.75 21.79 -4.94
N ARG A 104 -7.41 21.76 -4.86
CA ARG A 104 -6.51 22.50 -5.78
C ARG A 104 -6.26 21.74 -7.08
N TYR A 105 -6.48 20.42 -7.12
CA TYR A 105 -6.24 19.58 -8.28
C TYR A 105 -7.57 19.05 -8.88
N PRO A 106 -8.21 19.79 -9.82
CA PRO A 106 -9.55 19.46 -10.29
C PRO A 106 -9.66 18.10 -10.99
N VAL A 107 -8.59 17.64 -11.65
CA VAL A 107 -8.54 16.32 -12.28
C VAL A 107 -8.54 15.20 -11.23
N LEU A 108 -7.75 15.36 -10.16
CA LEU A 108 -7.70 14.41 -9.05
C LEU A 108 -9.05 14.37 -8.33
N LEU A 109 -9.66 15.54 -8.10
CA LEU A 109 -11.00 15.66 -7.53
C LEU A 109 -12.04 14.92 -8.39
N ALA A 110 -12.03 15.14 -9.70
CA ALA A 110 -12.94 14.45 -10.62
C ALA A 110 -12.77 12.92 -10.54
N PHE A 111 -11.53 12.43 -10.49
CA PHE A 111 -11.25 10.99 -10.35
C PHE A 111 -11.77 10.42 -9.03
N VAL A 112 -11.57 11.13 -7.91
CA VAL A 112 -12.08 10.74 -6.60
C VAL A 112 -13.61 10.70 -6.60
N VAL A 113 -14.27 11.73 -7.14
CA VAL A 113 -15.74 11.79 -7.25
C VAL A 113 -16.28 10.65 -8.10
N VAL A 114 -15.68 10.43 -9.29
CA VAL A 114 -16.07 9.31 -10.17
C VAL A 114 -15.92 7.98 -9.45
N THR A 115 -14.82 7.75 -8.74
CA THR A 115 -14.60 6.52 -7.98
C THR A 115 -15.63 6.37 -6.86
N LEU A 116 -15.88 7.42 -6.07
CA LEU A 116 -16.87 7.43 -5.00
C LEU A 116 -18.31 7.18 -5.49
N LEU A 117 -18.62 7.53 -6.74
CA LEU A 117 -19.93 7.26 -7.34
C LEU A 117 -19.98 5.87 -8.01
N LEU A 118 -18.90 5.46 -8.67
CA LEU A 118 -18.81 4.19 -9.40
C LEU A 118 -18.86 2.99 -8.43
N VAL A 119 -18.13 3.06 -7.31
CA VAL A 119 -18.10 1.99 -6.30
C VAL A 119 -19.51 1.62 -5.80
N PRO A 120 -20.34 2.54 -5.27
CA PRO A 120 -21.69 2.22 -4.86
C PRO A 120 -22.60 1.85 -6.04
N LEU A 121 -22.41 2.46 -7.21
CA LEU A 121 -23.18 2.12 -8.42
C LEU A 121 -22.94 0.66 -8.86
N LEU A 122 -21.76 0.11 -8.61
CA LEU A 122 -21.45 -1.30 -8.87
C LEU A 122 -21.90 -2.22 -7.72
N LEU A 123 -21.61 -1.84 -6.48
CA LEU A 123 -21.81 -2.71 -5.31
C LEU A 123 -23.25 -2.76 -4.81
N ILE A 124 -24.02 -1.67 -4.88
CA ILE A 124 -25.42 -1.66 -4.40
C ILE A 124 -26.30 -2.57 -5.26
N PRO A 125 -26.25 -2.52 -6.61
CA PRO A 125 -27.01 -3.46 -7.42
C PRO A 125 -26.50 -4.89 -7.27
N ALA A 126 -25.18 -5.09 -7.14
CA ALA A 126 -24.60 -6.40 -6.88
C ALA A 126 -25.14 -6.99 -5.57
N TRP A 127 -25.26 -6.18 -4.52
CA TRP A 127 -25.91 -6.59 -3.28
C TRP A 127 -27.40 -6.88 -3.52
N ARG A 128 -28.18 -5.93 -4.03
CA ARG A 128 -29.64 -6.07 -4.11
C ARG A 128 -30.12 -7.17 -5.05
N TRP A 129 -29.42 -7.42 -6.14
CA TRP A 129 -29.87 -8.35 -7.18
C TRP A 129 -29.30 -9.75 -7.07
N ASP A 130 -28.20 -9.94 -6.32
CA ASP A 130 -27.59 -11.26 -6.14
C ASP A 130 -28.30 -12.04 -5.03
N PRO A 131 -29.06 -13.11 -5.38
CA PRO A 131 -29.81 -13.86 -4.40
C PRO A 131 -28.89 -14.78 -3.60
N VAL A 132 -29.08 -14.81 -2.28
CA VAL A 132 -28.46 -15.85 -1.44
C VAL A 132 -29.16 -17.18 -1.73
N PRO A 133 -28.43 -18.24 -2.13
CA PRO A 133 -29.04 -19.55 -2.38
C PRO A 133 -29.77 -20.07 -1.13
N PRO A 134 -30.93 -20.73 -1.27
CA PRO A 134 -31.72 -21.21 -0.12
C PRO A 134 -30.91 -22.05 0.88
N ALA A 135 -30.01 -22.90 0.37
CA ALA A 135 -29.13 -23.76 1.16
C ALA A 135 -28.10 -23.00 2.02
N TRP A 136 -27.87 -21.71 1.73
CA TRP A 136 -26.88 -20.85 2.41
C TRP A 136 -27.51 -19.76 3.28
N GLN A 137 -28.84 -19.77 3.42
CA GLN A 137 -29.58 -18.81 4.25
C GLN A 137 -29.38 -19.10 5.74
N LEU A 138 -29.13 -18.05 6.53
CA LEU A 138 -28.85 -18.11 7.98
C LEU A 138 -30.01 -18.67 8.84
N ARG A 139 -31.20 -18.83 8.25
CA ARG A 139 -32.36 -19.48 8.87
C ARG A 139 -32.13 -20.99 9.08
N HIS A 140 -31.25 -21.60 8.30
CA HIS A 140 -30.90 -23.02 8.43
C HIS A 140 -29.65 -23.16 9.32
N GLY A 141 -29.76 -23.91 10.42
CA GLY A 141 -28.64 -24.07 11.38
C GLY A 141 -27.37 -24.65 10.74
N ARG A 142 -27.51 -25.62 9.82
CA ARG A 142 -26.40 -26.18 9.05
C ARG A 142 -25.69 -25.13 8.20
N ALA A 143 -26.44 -24.26 7.51
CA ALA A 143 -25.88 -23.18 6.69
C ALA A 143 -25.11 -22.17 7.54
N ARG A 144 -25.62 -21.84 8.74
CA ARG A 144 -24.93 -20.98 9.70
C ARG A 144 -23.60 -21.59 10.15
N LEU A 145 -23.59 -22.88 10.49
CA LEU A 145 -22.37 -23.58 10.89
C LEU A 145 -21.34 -23.61 9.76
N ILE A 146 -21.75 -24.00 8.54
CA ILE A 146 -20.85 -24.05 7.37
C ILE A 146 -20.26 -22.68 7.08
N ARG A 147 -21.07 -21.61 7.14
CA ARG A 147 -20.58 -20.24 6.93
C ARG A 147 -19.62 -19.80 8.03
N ALA A 148 -19.93 -20.09 9.30
CA ALA A 148 -19.05 -19.74 10.41
C ALA A 148 -17.69 -20.46 10.29
N VAL A 149 -17.71 -21.79 10.08
CA VAL A 149 -16.50 -22.58 9.88
C VAL A 149 -15.74 -22.15 8.63
N GLY A 150 -16.45 -21.85 7.53
CA GLY A 150 -15.85 -21.37 6.29
C GLY A 150 -15.18 -19.99 6.44
N VAL A 151 -15.83 -19.05 7.14
CA VAL A 151 -15.21 -17.76 7.47
C VAL A 151 -13.98 -17.96 8.36
N LEU A 152 -14.10 -18.72 9.45
CA LEU A 152 -12.98 -18.95 10.36
C LEU A 152 -11.79 -19.63 9.67
N GLY A 153 -12.06 -20.66 8.86
CA GLY A 153 -11.02 -21.34 8.07
C GLY A 153 -10.37 -20.41 7.03
N ALA A 154 -11.16 -19.63 6.30
CA ALA A 154 -10.63 -18.70 5.31
C ALA A 154 -9.86 -17.54 5.96
N VAL A 155 -10.30 -17.04 7.12
CA VAL A 155 -9.56 -16.04 7.92
C VAL A 155 -8.25 -16.64 8.42
N ALA A 156 -8.25 -17.88 8.94
CA ALA A 156 -7.03 -18.54 9.39
C ALA A 156 -6.01 -18.70 8.25
N VAL A 157 -6.46 -19.09 7.05
CA VAL A 157 -5.59 -19.15 5.86
C VAL A 157 -5.07 -17.77 5.50
N LEU A 158 -5.94 -16.75 5.44
CA LEU A 158 -5.55 -15.37 5.14
C LEU A 158 -4.52 -14.84 6.15
N SER A 159 -4.75 -15.08 7.45
CA SER A 159 -3.82 -14.71 8.52
C SER A 159 -2.49 -15.44 8.43
N ALA A 160 -2.50 -16.72 8.03
CA ALA A 160 -1.26 -17.46 7.78
C ALA A 160 -0.50 -16.87 6.60
N CYS A 161 -1.18 -16.55 5.50
CA CYS A 161 -0.57 -15.89 4.34
C CYS A 161 0.06 -14.53 4.71
N LEU A 162 -0.67 -13.71 5.47
CA LEU A 162 -0.23 -12.38 5.90
C LEU A 162 0.79 -12.38 7.04
N SER A 163 1.19 -13.55 7.54
CA SER A 163 2.19 -13.63 8.61
C SER A 163 3.61 -13.51 8.02
N PRO A 164 4.46 -12.60 8.54
CA PRO A 164 5.85 -12.47 8.08
C PRO A 164 6.70 -13.74 8.30
N ARG A 165 6.27 -14.61 9.22
CA ARG A 165 6.91 -15.91 9.51
C ARG A 165 6.11 -17.09 8.93
N GLY A 166 5.15 -16.80 8.06
CA GLY A 166 4.27 -17.77 7.43
C GLY A 166 4.88 -18.44 6.20
N PRO A 167 4.05 -19.14 5.40
CA PRO A 167 4.51 -19.85 4.19
C PRO A 167 5.09 -18.92 3.12
N PHE A 168 4.75 -17.63 3.15
CA PHE A 168 5.23 -16.62 2.21
C PHE A 168 6.25 -15.67 2.83
N SER A 169 7.02 -16.10 3.84
CA SER A 169 8.01 -15.24 4.53
C SER A 169 9.03 -14.60 3.59
N GLY A 170 9.32 -15.21 2.44
CA GLY A 170 10.20 -14.63 1.41
C GLY A 170 9.63 -13.36 0.76
N ALA A 171 8.30 -13.18 0.74
CA ALA A 171 7.66 -11.95 0.27
C ALA A 171 7.81 -10.78 1.25
N PHE A 172 8.02 -11.07 2.54
CA PHE A 172 8.22 -10.08 3.61
C PHE A 172 9.70 -9.77 3.87
N ASN A 173 10.62 -10.72 3.62
CA ASN A 173 12.05 -10.50 3.83
C ASN A 173 12.75 -9.86 2.61
N LYS A 174 12.07 -8.97 1.91
CA LYS A 174 12.60 -8.28 0.73
C LYS A 174 13.34 -7.01 1.17
N PRO A 175 14.53 -6.70 0.61
CA PRO A 175 15.21 -5.44 0.91
C PRO A 175 14.31 -4.25 0.57
N MET A 176 14.21 -3.26 1.47
CA MET A 176 13.31 -2.12 1.30
C MET A 176 13.51 -1.40 -0.06
N TRP A 177 14.75 -1.26 -0.52
CA TRP A 177 15.04 -0.70 -1.86
C TRP A 177 14.33 -1.45 -2.99
N ALA A 178 14.29 -2.79 -2.93
CA ALA A 178 13.59 -3.59 -3.92
C ALA A 178 12.06 -3.51 -3.72
N THR A 179 11.57 -3.38 -2.49
CA THR A 179 10.14 -3.16 -2.20
C THR A 179 9.62 -1.84 -2.77
N ILE A 180 10.43 -0.77 -2.71
CA ILE A 180 10.03 0.56 -3.19
C ILE A 180 10.22 0.77 -4.70
N THR A 181 11.04 -0.04 -5.37
CA THR A 181 11.31 0.13 -6.82
C THR A 181 10.62 -0.89 -7.72
N ASP A 182 10.16 -2.01 -7.15
CA ASP A 182 9.55 -3.08 -7.95
C ASP A 182 8.07 -2.85 -8.26
N ARG A 183 7.64 -3.39 -9.41
CA ARG A 183 6.24 -3.41 -9.86
C ARG A 183 5.46 -4.54 -9.19
N SER A 184 5.50 -4.59 -7.88
CA SER A 184 4.87 -5.62 -7.05
C SER A 184 3.86 -4.95 -6.11
N TYR A 185 2.75 -4.50 -6.67
CA TYR A 185 1.87 -3.51 -6.04
C TYR A 185 1.14 -4.06 -4.81
N LEU A 186 0.52 -5.23 -4.93
CA LEU A 186 -0.24 -5.81 -3.83
C LEU A 186 0.72 -6.34 -2.77
N THR A 187 1.81 -6.97 -3.20
CA THR A 187 2.80 -7.55 -2.30
C THR A 187 3.54 -6.49 -1.49
N ALA A 188 4.05 -5.44 -2.14
CA ALA A 188 4.75 -4.35 -1.46
C ALA A 188 3.83 -3.65 -0.45
N PHE A 189 2.57 -3.39 -0.82
CA PHE A 189 1.62 -2.79 0.10
C PHE A 189 1.39 -3.65 1.35
N LEU A 190 1.11 -4.95 1.19
CA LEU A 190 0.82 -5.83 2.31
C LEU A 190 2.05 -6.15 3.18
N ALA A 191 3.21 -6.35 2.56
CA ALA A 191 4.46 -6.60 3.26
C ALA A 191 4.92 -5.37 4.04
N SER A 192 4.67 -4.16 3.51
CA SER A 192 5.09 -2.94 4.19
C SER A 192 4.50 -2.75 5.58
N PHE A 193 3.32 -3.33 5.90
CA PHE A 193 2.78 -3.30 7.26
C PHE A 193 3.75 -3.89 8.31
N SER A 194 4.52 -4.92 7.96
CA SER A 194 5.56 -5.45 8.85
C SER A 194 6.91 -4.78 8.63
N ASP A 195 7.24 -4.48 7.38
CA ASP A 195 8.60 -4.08 7.01
C ASP A 195 8.91 -2.63 7.40
N THR A 196 7.87 -1.80 7.53
CA THR A 196 8.01 -0.40 7.97
C THR A 196 7.69 -0.22 9.46
N GLU A 197 7.52 -1.30 10.22
CA GLU A 197 7.29 -1.23 11.67
C GLU A 197 8.54 -0.68 12.37
N VAL A 198 8.40 0.46 13.04
CA VAL A 198 9.50 1.04 13.84
C VAL A 198 9.72 0.18 15.08
N ARG A 199 10.75 -0.66 15.05
CA ARG A 199 11.20 -1.43 16.21
C ARG A 199 12.34 -0.70 16.90
N ILE A 200 12.04 -0.08 18.03
CA ILE A 200 13.05 0.54 18.88
C ILE A 200 13.91 -0.60 19.45
N PRO A 201 15.22 -0.66 19.15
CA PRO A 201 16.09 -1.68 19.71
C PRO A 201 16.16 -1.53 21.22
N ALA A 202 16.28 -2.65 21.95
CA ALA A 202 16.43 -2.61 23.39
C ALA A 202 17.68 -1.78 23.76
N THR A 203 17.52 -0.83 24.67
CA THR A 203 18.63 -0.01 25.16
C THR A 203 19.70 -0.92 25.76
N PRO A 204 20.94 -0.88 25.26
CA PRO A 204 22.03 -1.67 25.85
C PRO A 204 22.20 -1.36 27.34
N PRO A 205 22.53 -2.35 28.18
CA PRO A 205 22.64 -2.16 29.63
C PRO A 205 23.76 -1.20 30.07
N LYS A 206 24.65 -0.79 29.15
CA LYS A 206 25.75 0.16 29.39
C LYS A 206 25.56 1.49 28.67
N VAL A 207 24.33 1.86 28.31
CA VAL A 207 24.07 3.22 27.80
C VAL A 207 24.16 4.20 28.96
N ASP A 208 24.98 5.23 28.80
CA ASP A 208 25.06 6.34 29.73
C ASP A 208 23.76 7.15 29.70
N THR A 209 22.92 6.94 30.70
CA THR A 209 21.63 7.63 30.84
C THR A 209 21.77 9.04 31.39
N THR A 210 22.98 9.49 31.73
CA THR A 210 23.21 10.87 32.20
C THR A 210 23.20 11.88 31.04
N ILE A 211 23.37 11.42 29.80
CA ILE A 211 23.30 12.26 28.61
C ILE A 211 21.82 12.46 28.22
N SER A 212 21.27 13.63 28.54
CA SER A 212 19.98 14.05 28.02
C SER A 212 20.14 14.50 26.57
N TRP A 213 19.63 13.70 25.63
CA TRP A 213 19.49 14.07 24.22
C TRP A 213 18.28 15.01 23.96
N LYS A 214 17.61 15.43 25.04
CA LYS A 214 16.52 16.41 24.98
C LYS A 214 17.09 17.78 25.32
N LEU A 215 16.73 18.77 24.52
CA LEU A 215 16.95 20.15 24.92
C LEU A 215 15.90 20.53 25.96
N ASP A 216 16.34 20.95 27.14
CA ASP A 216 15.46 21.40 28.23
C ASP A 216 14.66 22.66 27.87
N ALA A 217 15.14 23.43 26.89
CA ALA A 217 14.40 24.51 26.25
C ALA A 217 14.68 24.52 24.75
N PRO A 218 13.67 24.76 23.88
CA PRO A 218 13.92 24.95 22.46
C PRO A 218 14.92 26.09 22.27
N LEU A 219 15.97 25.87 21.47
CA LEU A 219 16.94 26.92 21.13
C LEU A 219 16.17 28.12 20.60
N LYS A 220 16.26 29.26 21.28
CA LYS A 220 15.75 30.51 20.73
C LYS A 220 16.57 30.82 19.49
N ALA A 221 15.90 30.90 18.34
CA ALA A 221 16.52 31.39 17.12
C ALA A 221 17.16 32.76 17.40
N PRO A 222 18.41 33.01 16.96
CA PRO A 222 19.04 34.32 17.11
C PRO A 222 18.12 35.42 16.56
N GLN A 223 17.97 36.53 17.28
CA GLN A 223 17.14 37.66 16.83
C GLN A 223 17.76 38.43 15.65
N HIS A 224 19.05 38.20 15.36
CA HIS A 224 19.68 38.66 14.13
C HIS A 224 19.53 37.59 13.06
N ARG A 225 19.29 38.02 11.82
CA ARG A 225 19.12 37.14 10.64
C ARG A 225 20.14 36.01 10.72
N PRO A 226 19.74 34.75 10.58
CA PRO A 226 20.66 33.63 10.77
C PRO A 226 21.82 33.76 9.77
N ASP A 227 23.05 33.85 10.27
CA ASP A 227 24.27 33.80 9.45
C ASP A 227 24.51 32.40 8.87
N VAL A 228 23.77 31.40 9.34
CA VAL A 228 23.80 30.01 8.85
C VAL A 228 22.37 29.55 8.59
N VAL A 229 22.04 29.37 7.32
CA VAL A 229 20.87 28.62 6.87
C VAL A 229 21.32 27.17 6.68
N ALA A 230 20.91 26.27 7.57
CA ALA A 230 21.12 24.85 7.36
C ALA A 230 20.07 24.34 6.38
N ILE A 231 20.44 24.25 5.11
CA ILE A 231 19.67 23.53 4.09
C ILE A 231 20.08 22.07 4.24
N LEU A 232 19.19 21.25 4.82
CA LEU A 232 19.33 19.80 4.80
C LEU A 232 18.97 19.31 3.39
N GLU A 233 19.86 19.57 2.44
CA GLU A 233 19.86 18.87 1.16
C GLU A 233 20.61 17.56 1.36
N GLU A 234 19.93 16.47 1.01
CA GLU A 234 20.40 15.09 1.01
C GLU A 234 21.54 14.91 -0.01
N SER A 235 22.68 15.52 0.26
CA SER A 235 23.89 15.41 -0.54
C SER A 235 25.09 15.40 0.40
N THR A 236 25.46 14.19 0.83
CA THR A 236 26.75 13.84 1.46
C THR A 236 27.90 13.93 0.45
N PHE A 237 27.93 14.97 -0.37
CA PHE A 237 29.00 15.15 -1.34
C PHE A 237 30.10 16.02 -0.72
N ASP A 238 31.16 15.38 -0.20
CA ASP A 238 32.39 16.07 0.20
C ASP A 238 33.26 16.29 -1.06
N PRO A 239 33.42 17.54 -1.53
CA PRO A 239 34.18 17.83 -2.75
C PRO A 239 35.66 17.43 -2.65
N ARG A 240 36.21 17.22 -1.44
CA ARG A 240 37.58 16.70 -1.26
C ARG A 240 37.75 15.28 -1.81
N MET A 241 36.67 14.52 -1.94
CA MET A 241 36.71 13.19 -2.56
C MET A 241 37.08 13.25 -4.06
N LEU A 242 36.92 14.42 -4.70
CA LEU A 242 37.31 14.62 -6.10
C LEU A 242 38.81 14.83 -6.29
N ASP A 243 39.60 15.01 -5.23
CA ASP A 243 41.06 15.19 -5.34
C ASP A 243 41.75 13.95 -5.96
N VAL A 244 41.15 12.77 -5.81
CA VAL A 244 41.65 11.50 -6.36
C VAL A 244 41.25 11.30 -7.83
N CYS A 245 40.35 12.13 -8.35
CA CYS A 245 39.79 12.02 -9.68
C CYS A 245 40.73 12.64 -10.74
N THR A 246 41.04 11.88 -11.79
CA THR A 246 42.02 12.28 -12.82
C THR A 246 41.41 12.96 -14.05
N ILE A 247 40.08 12.98 -14.18
CA ILE A 247 39.39 13.61 -15.32
C ILE A 247 39.25 15.14 -15.12
N PRO A 248 39.31 15.95 -16.21
CA PRO A 248 39.33 17.41 -16.11
C PRO A 248 38.12 18.02 -15.39
N GLN A 249 36.96 17.38 -15.47
CA GLN A 249 35.69 17.84 -14.90
C GLN A 249 35.69 17.81 -13.37
N CYS A 250 36.55 17.00 -12.75
CA CYS A 250 36.70 16.93 -11.29
C CYS A 250 37.54 18.08 -10.71
N LYS A 251 38.25 18.85 -11.57
CA LYS A 251 39.17 19.92 -11.16
C LYS A 251 38.59 21.33 -11.38
N LEU A 252 37.26 21.42 -11.51
CA LEU A 252 36.59 22.71 -11.67
C LEU A 252 36.74 23.54 -10.39
N SER A 253 36.89 24.85 -10.56
CA SER A 253 37.13 25.80 -9.45
C SER A 253 36.03 25.81 -8.39
N MET A 254 34.84 25.32 -8.72
CA MET A 254 33.72 25.21 -7.78
C MET A 254 33.89 24.10 -6.73
N PHE A 255 34.83 23.16 -6.94
CA PHE A 255 35.12 22.06 -6.00
C PHE A 255 36.39 22.32 -5.18
N THR A 256 37.08 23.43 -5.43
CA THR A 256 38.27 23.85 -4.69
C THR A 256 37.93 24.96 -3.71
N PRO A 257 38.46 24.94 -2.47
CA PRO A 257 38.26 26.03 -1.52
C PRO A 257 38.73 27.36 -2.09
N ASP A 258 37.93 28.41 -1.92
CA ASP A 258 38.23 29.79 -2.31
C ASP A 258 38.19 30.74 -1.10
N ALA A 259 38.42 32.04 -1.35
CA ALA A 259 38.41 33.07 -0.31
C ALA A 259 37.06 33.22 0.43
N ARG A 260 35.98 32.58 -0.06
CA ARG A 260 34.65 32.59 0.54
C ARG A 260 34.28 31.25 1.19
N THR A 261 35.11 30.22 1.02
CA THR A 261 34.92 28.90 1.61
C THR A 261 35.25 28.97 3.10
N ARG A 262 34.24 28.78 3.96
CA ARG A 262 34.40 28.74 5.42
C ARG A 262 34.71 27.31 5.86
N ALA A 263 35.76 27.14 6.66
CA ALA A 263 36.17 25.86 7.24
C ALA A 263 35.21 25.38 8.33
#